data_AF-A0A7C6UVC7-F1
#
_entry.id   AF-A0A7C6UVC7-F1
#
_cell.length_a   1.000
_cell.length_b   1.000
_cell.length_c   1.000
_cell.angle_alpha   90.00
_cell.angle_beta   90.00
_cell.angle_gamma   90.00
#
_symmetry.space_group_name_H-M   'P 1'
#
loop_
_entity.id
_entity.type
_entity.pdbx_description
1 polymer ?
#
loop_
_entity_poly.entity_id
_entity_poly.type
_entity_poly.pdbx_seq_one_letter_code
_entity_poly.pdbx_strand_id
1 'polypeptide(L)' 'MLSMCSGVRLPEGYTVEISLDGNKFEKIADLTCYPEEEEDETYHHWFAEFAEVEARYVRVNVELVSGVWVMIPEIFVWAK' A
#
# COMPACT_ATOMS: atom_id res chain seq x y z
N MET A 1 -10.47 -5.15 -6.61
CA MET A 1 -11.61 -5.63 -5.79
C MET A 1 -12.52 -4.46 -5.40
N LEU A 2 -13.53 -4.17 -6.21
CA LEU A 2 -14.63 -3.27 -5.86
C LEU A 2 -15.83 -4.13 -5.46
N SER A 3 -15.90 -4.54 -4.20
CA SER A 3 -17.12 -5.15 -3.67
C SER A 3 -17.96 -4.05 -3.04
N MET A 4 -18.62 -3.24 -3.89
CA MET A 4 -19.51 -2.16 -3.42
C MET A 4 -20.62 -2.70 -2.51
N CYS A 5 -21.09 -3.93 -2.76
CA CYS A 5 -22.09 -4.61 -1.96
C CYS A 5 -21.61 -4.97 -0.54
N SER A 6 -20.29 -5.00 -0.29
CA SER A 6 -19.70 -5.27 1.02
C SER A 6 -19.01 -4.06 1.64
N GLY A 7 -19.14 -2.88 1.03
CA GLY A 7 -18.53 -1.64 1.52
C GLY A 7 -17.00 -1.62 1.46
N VAL A 8 -16.37 -2.43 0.61
CA VAL A 8 -14.91 -2.49 0.44
C VAL A 8 -14.49 -1.69 -0.79
N ARG A 9 -13.51 -0.80 -0.62
CA ARG A 9 -12.85 -0.05 -1.71
C ARG A 9 -11.34 -0.15 -1.61
N LEU A 10 -10.67 0.24 -2.69
CA LEU A 10 -9.22 0.47 -2.69
C LEU A 10 -8.88 1.67 -1.79
N PRO A 11 -7.72 1.67 -1.11
CA PRO A 11 -7.20 2.86 -0.44
C PRO A 11 -6.96 4.03 -1.40
N GLU A 12 -6.83 5.23 -0.84
CA GLU A 12 -6.44 6.44 -1.59
C GLU A 12 -4.96 6.43 -1.97
N GLY A 13 -4.16 5.66 -1.23
CA GLY A 13 -2.73 5.55 -1.41
C GLY A 13 -2.09 4.78 -0.28
N TYR A 14 -0.77 4.68 -0.33
CA TYR A 14 0.02 4.20 0.79
C TYR A 14 1.43 4.77 0.76
N THR A 15 2.06 4.84 1.94
CA THR A 15 3.47 5.17 2.09
C THR A 15 4.24 3.98 2.61
N VAL A 16 5.50 3.86 2.17
CA VAL A 16 6.43 2.86 2.67
C VAL A 16 7.52 3.58 3.45
N GLU A 17 7.74 3.11 4.68
CA GLU A 17 8.79 3.60 5.56
C GLU A 17 9.67 2.45 6.03
N ILE A 18 10.94 2.75 6.29
CA ILE A 18 11.92 1.78 6.79
C ILE A 18 12.57 2.22 8.08
N SER A 19 13.13 1.26 8.80
CA SER A 19 13.93 1.52 9.99
C SER A 19 15.00 0.45 10.20
N LEU A 20 16.15 0.86 10.72
CA LEU A 20 17.19 -0.05 11.23
C LEU A 20 16.97 -0.40 12.71
N ASP A 21 16.34 0.49 13.47
CA ASP A 21 16.22 0.41 14.94
C ASP A 21 14.79 0.11 15.44
N GLY A 22 13.80 0.16 14.56
CA GLY A 22 12.39 -0.07 14.89
C GLY A 22 11.73 1.09 15.65
N ASN A 23 12.41 2.22 15.83
CA ASN A 23 11.90 3.40 16.55
C ASN A 23 11.76 4.61 15.62
N LYS A 24 12.76 4.88 14.78
CA LYS A 24 12.74 5.97 13.80
C LYS A 24 12.50 5.41 12.42
N PHE A 25 11.48 5.91 11.76
CA PHE A 25 11.09 5.49 10.43
C PHE A 25 11.32 6.62 9.43
N GLU A 26 11.91 6.26 8.29
CA GLU A 26 12.14 7.17 7.16
C GLU A 26 11.28 6.71 5.98
N LYS A 27 10.55 7.66 5.38
CA LYS A 27 9.72 7.40 4.20
C LYS A 27 10.59 7.23 2.96
N ILE A 28 10.38 6.14 2.22
CA ILE A 28 11.13 5.80 1.00
C ILE A 28 10.25 5.77 -0.25
N ALA A 29 8.93 5.61 -0.09
CA ALA A 29 8.00 5.63 -1.20
C ALA A 29 6.65 6.23 -0.76
N ASP A 30 5.98 6.88 -1.70
CA ASP A 30 4.69 7.53 -1.53
C ASP A 30 3.88 7.28 -2.81
N LEU A 31 2.86 6.43 -2.72
CA LEU A 31 2.08 5.99 -3.86
C LEU A 31 0.64 6.45 -3.72
N THR A 32 0.23 7.33 -4.62
CA THR A 32 -1.16 7.73 -4.78
C THR A 32 -1.88 6.71 -5.66
N CYS A 33 -3.03 6.21 -5.21
CA CYS A 33 -3.92 5.40 -6.02
C CYS A 33 -4.76 6.33 -6.88
N TYR A 34 -4.46 6.43 -8.19
CA TYR A 34 -5.32 7.16 -9.11
C TYR A 34 -6.62 6.37 -9.33
N PRO A 35 -7.80 7.00 -9.22
CA PRO A 35 -9.09 6.37 -9.48
C PRO A 35 -9.43 6.23 -10.98
N GLU A 36 -8.46 6.38 -11.89
CA GLU A 36 -8.69 6.12 -13.31
C GLU A 36 -8.69 4.59 -13.54
N GLU A 37 -9.85 4.01 -13.30
CA GLU A 37 -10.13 2.57 -13.39
C GLU A 37 -10.19 2.09 -14.85
N GLU A 38 -9.56 0.95 -15.15
CA GLU A 38 -10.17 0.01 -16.08
C GLU A 38 -11.15 -0.86 -15.27
N GLU A 39 -12.41 -0.94 -15.73
CA GLU A 39 -13.56 -1.47 -14.98
C GLU A 39 -13.47 -2.97 -14.61
N ASP A 40 -12.43 -3.70 -15.02
CA ASP A 40 -12.48 -5.16 -15.14
C ASP A 40 -11.37 -5.94 -14.41
N GLU A 41 -10.69 -5.34 -13.43
CA GLU A 41 -9.70 -6.08 -12.62
C GLU A 41 -10.23 -6.53 -11.25
N THR A 42 -10.24 -7.85 -11.05
CA THR A 42 -10.62 -8.49 -9.77
C THR A 42 -9.60 -8.18 -8.66
N TYR A 43 -8.31 -8.01 -9.01
CA TYR A 43 -7.20 -7.76 -8.10
C TYR A 43 -6.35 -6.60 -8.63
N HIS A 44 -5.91 -5.69 -7.74
CA HIS A 44 -4.93 -4.68 -8.09
C HIS A 44 -3.64 -4.93 -7.33
N HIS A 45 -2.54 -4.91 -8.07
CA HIS A 45 -1.19 -5.04 -7.52
C HIS A 45 -0.54 -3.66 -7.57
N TRP A 46 -0.09 -3.18 -6.41
CA TRP A 46 0.75 -1.98 -6.36
C TRP A 46 2.17 -2.37 -6.03
N PHE A 47 3.08 -1.83 -6.85
CA PHE A 47 4.50 -2.00 -6.68
C PHE A 47 5.08 -0.64 -6.33
N ALA A 48 5.66 -0.53 -5.14
CA ALA A 48 6.45 0.64 -4.79
C ALA A 48 7.79 0.56 -5.54
N GLU A 49 8.08 1.54 -6.40
CA GLU A 49 9.39 1.67 -7.03
C GLU A 49 10.27 2.58 -6.17
N PHE A 50 11.33 2.02 -5.60
CA PHE A 50 12.34 2.74 -4.83
C PHE A 50 13.71 2.08 -5.03
N ALA A 51 14.78 2.85 -4.81
CA ALA A 51 16.14 2.31 -4.86
C ALA A 51 16.38 1.31 -3.71
N GLU A 52 17.22 0.30 -3.95
CA GLU A 52 17.60 -0.66 -2.89
C GLU A 52 18.07 0.06 -1.64
N VAL A 53 17.54 -0.37 -0.50
CA VAL A 53 17.77 0.28 0.78
C VAL A 53 18.00 -0.75 1.87
N GLU A 54 18.93 -0.46 2.78
CA GLU A 54 19.15 -1.30 3.95
C GLU A 54 18.05 -1.04 4.98
N ALA A 55 17.35 -2.11 5.38
CA ALA A 55 16.26 -2.02 6.35
C ALA A 55 16.21 -3.29 7.21
N ARG A 56 15.76 -3.14 8.46
CA ARG A 56 15.40 -4.26 9.34
C ARG A 56 13.90 -4.33 9.58
N TYR A 57 13.24 -3.17 9.58
CA TYR A 57 11.81 -3.03 9.76
C TYR A 57 11.25 -2.26 8.57
N VAL A 58 10.11 -2.72 8.08
CA VAL A 58 9.33 -2.05 7.04
C VAL A 58 7.96 -1.73 7.63
N ARG A 59 7.45 -0.55 7.34
CA ARG A 59 6.12 -0.11 7.70
C ARG A 59 5.41 0.37 6.45
N VAL A 60 4.20 -0.13 6.25
CA VAL A 60 3.30 0.32 5.18
C VAL A 60 2.14 1.05 5.85
N ASN A 61 2.01 2.36 5.59
CA ASN A 61 0.90 3.15 6.09
C ASN A 61 -0.11 3.34 4.96
N VAL A 62 -1.32 2.83 5.14
CA VAL A 62 -2.35 2.79 4.10
C VAL A 62 -3.34 3.93 4.33
N GLU A 63 -3.56 4.74 3.32
CA GLU A 63 -4.48 5.87 3.36
C GLU A 63 -5.90 5.39 3.05
N LEU A 64 -6.77 5.49 4.04
CA LEU A 64 -8.13 4.96 3.96
C LEU A 64 -9.06 5.96 3.28
N VAL A 65 -9.93 5.44 2.42
CA VAL A 65 -11.11 6.17 1.96
C VAL A 65 -12.10 6.28 3.12
N SER A 66 -12.64 7.47 3.36
CA SER A 66 -13.59 7.69 4.46
C SER A 66 -14.90 6.92 4.25
N GLY A 67 -15.40 6.28 5.33
CA GLY A 67 -16.72 5.65 5.34
C GLY A 67 -16.81 4.28 4.64
N VAL A 68 -15.67 3.69 4.27
CA VAL A 68 -15.59 2.37 3.64
C VAL A 68 -14.49 1.52 4.30
N TRP A 69 -14.53 0.23 4.03
CA TRP A 69 -13.48 -0.71 4.42
C TRP A 69 -12.41 -0.81 3.33
N VAL A 70 -11.17 -1.02 3.75
CA VAL A 70 -10.06 -1.41 2.86
C VAL A 70 -9.67 -2.83 3.20
N MET A 71 -9.52 -3.67 2.17
CA MET A 71 -9.05 -5.05 2.32
C MET A 71 -7.66 -5.16 1.70
N ILE A 72 -6.71 -5.67 2.50
CA ILE A 72 -5.35 -5.97 2.05
C ILE A 72 -5.19 -7.48 2.19
N PRO A 73 -5.27 -8.24 1.09
CA PRO A 73 -5.17 -9.69 1.17
C PRO A 73 -3.76 -10.15 1.49
N GLU A 74 -2.74 -9.43 1.01
CA GLU A 74 -1.33 -9.83 1.11
C GLU A 74 -0.40 -8.62 1.02
N ILE A 75 0.77 -8.70 1.66
CA ILE A 75 1.88 -7.74 1.50
C ILE A 75 3.14 -8.55 1.22
N PHE A 76 3.73 -8.36 0.04
CA PHE A 76 4.99 -8.98 -0.33
C PHE A 76 6.16 -8.04 -0.05
N VAL A 77 7.18 -8.54 0.66
CA VAL A 77 8.45 -7.84 0.88
C VAL A 77 9.58 -8.70 0.34
N TRP A 78 10.35 -8.15 -0.59
CA TRP A 78 11.51 -8.82 -1.18
C TRP A 78 12.80 -8.23 -0.63
N ALA A 79 13.73 -9.11 -0.27
CA ALA A 79 15.11 -8.77 0.04
C ALA A 79 16.02 -9.67 -0.83
N LYS A 80 17.15 -9.14 -1.27
CA LYS A 80 18.16 -9.91 -1.99
C LYS A 80 18.98 -10.77 -1.04
#